data_AF-A0A094AF18-F1
#
_entry.id   AF-A0A094AF18-F1
#
_cell.length_a   1.000
_cell.length_b   1.000
_cell.length_c   1.000
_cell.angle_alpha   90.00
_cell.angle_beta   90.00
_cell.angle_gamma   90.00
#
_symmetry.space_group_name_H-M   'P 1'
#
loop_
_entity.id
_entity.type
_entity.pdbx_description
1 polymer ?
#
loop_
_entity_poly.entity_id
_entity_poly.type
_entity_poly.pdbx_seq_one_letter_code
_entity_poly.pdbx_strand_id
1 'polypeptide(L)'
;MKLSTHLLVAACAAGLTTAETLAPKECRYTDLSINATNADALANCTFYTYQCHPNGNNGNVTYATTPPANCPETKIFSLSFTNFSITGPIVVPRIVKAHIITISGNSHWYPNLSDPYPTYEARNLLVDSVDFPDLVNVTVLSVKNAQNVASLNFPKVENVSALLDIDLLAGPAISLSFPSLRDARTLIIEGKIDALDFPVLNSAKTVSITTTGDLDCEAFAAAYVNKTKWPTGDPDMPHSLSCISTEGKGRIKTHPVPANDTEDIKDTGNTNDTGNTNDTENTNDTNDTNDTSGSSVVSWFRADLLFLVVLVGGASLVV
;
A
#
# COMPACT_ATOMS: atom_id res chain seq x y z
N MET A 1 3.47 49.70 -59.47
CA MET A 1 4.81 49.20 -59.11
C MET A 1 4.76 48.72 -57.67
N LYS A 2 5.03 47.42 -57.46
CA LYS A 2 4.97 46.74 -56.16
C LYS A 2 6.26 47.03 -55.38
N LEU A 3 6.14 47.50 -54.14
CA LEU A 3 7.25 47.54 -53.18
C LEU A 3 6.95 46.49 -52.10
N SER A 4 7.70 45.39 -52.17
CA SER A 4 7.70 44.29 -51.22
C SER A 4 8.43 44.73 -49.95
N THR A 5 7.75 44.72 -48.81
CA THR A 5 8.37 44.98 -47.50
C THR A 5 8.53 43.64 -46.79
N HIS A 6 9.73 43.05 -46.91
CA HIS A 6 10.13 41.91 -46.09
C HIS A 6 10.42 42.41 -44.66
N LEU A 7 9.49 42.15 -43.73
CA LEU A 7 9.72 42.30 -42.30
C LEU A 7 10.47 41.05 -41.80
N LEU A 8 11.76 41.24 -41.53
CA LEU A 8 12.59 40.34 -40.73
C LEU A 8 12.04 40.33 -39.29
N VAL A 9 11.33 39.27 -38.91
CA VAL A 9 11.05 38.99 -37.50
C VAL A 9 12.34 38.41 -36.91
N ALA A 10 13.08 39.26 -36.21
CA ALA A 10 14.18 38.84 -35.36
C ALA A 10 13.61 38.05 -34.18
N ALA A 11 13.86 36.73 -34.16
CA ALA A 11 13.59 35.89 -33.01
C ALA A 11 14.61 36.25 -31.91
N CYS A 12 14.19 37.07 -30.95
CA CYS A 12 14.89 37.15 -29.67
C CYS A 12 14.63 35.84 -28.92
N ALA A 13 15.54 34.88 -29.05
CA ALA A 13 15.67 33.79 -28.10
C ALA A 13 16.13 34.42 -26.77
N ALA A 14 15.16 34.78 -25.92
CA ALA A 14 15.43 35.06 -24.53
C ALA A 14 15.94 33.75 -23.92
N GLY A 15 17.25 33.63 -23.75
CA GLY A 15 17.83 32.62 -22.89
C GLY A 15 17.25 32.83 -21.50
N LEU A 16 16.34 31.95 -21.09
CA LEU A 16 15.95 31.79 -19.69
C LEU A 16 17.21 31.37 -18.94
N THR A 17 17.97 32.36 -18.49
CA THR A 17 18.92 32.19 -17.40
C THR A 17 18.05 31.96 -16.17
N THR A 18 17.67 30.70 -15.93
CA THR A 18 17.07 30.30 -14.67
C THR A 18 18.11 30.62 -13.61
N ALA A 19 17.92 31.73 -12.88
CA ALA A 19 18.72 32.03 -11.72
C ALA A 19 18.69 30.79 -10.82
N GLU A 20 19.86 30.29 -10.44
CA GLU A 20 19.99 29.20 -9.47
C GLU A 20 19.44 29.71 -8.13
N THR A 21 18.13 29.60 -7.92
CA THR A 21 17.52 29.88 -6.64
C THR A 21 17.95 28.77 -5.70
N LEU A 22 18.84 29.08 -4.76
CA LEU A 22 19.20 28.18 -3.68
C LEU A 22 17.91 27.68 -3.01
N ALA A 23 17.72 26.35 -2.99
CA ALA A 23 16.57 25.76 -2.32
C ALA A 23 16.50 26.23 -0.86
N PRO A 24 15.28 26.47 -0.33
CA PRO A 24 15.07 26.73 1.10
C PRO A 24 15.78 25.67 1.93
N LYS A 25 16.27 26.07 3.12
CA LYS A 25 17.09 25.20 3.97
C LYS A 25 16.32 23.92 4.34
N GLU A 26 15.02 24.05 4.51
CA GLU A 26 14.06 22.99 4.83
C GLU A 26 13.97 21.95 3.71
N CYS A 27 14.10 22.37 2.45
CA CYS A 27 14.03 21.50 1.28
C CYS A 27 15.33 20.75 0.98
N ARG A 28 16.40 20.99 1.75
CA ARG A 28 17.69 20.31 1.58
C ARG A 28 17.65 18.87 2.09
N TYR A 29 16.78 18.57 3.05
CA TYR A 29 16.61 17.23 3.60
C TYR A 29 15.59 16.42 2.79
N THR A 30 15.77 15.10 2.71
CA THR A 30 14.80 14.17 2.10
C THR A 30 13.62 13.90 3.03
N ASP A 31 13.87 13.96 4.33
CA ASP A 31 12.87 13.74 5.36
C ASP A 31 12.20 15.07 5.73
N LEU A 32 10.93 15.19 5.38
CA LEU A 32 10.11 16.36 5.65
C LEU A 32 9.11 16.03 6.75
N SER A 33 9.16 16.78 7.86
CA SER A 33 8.15 16.70 8.91
C SER A 33 7.05 17.70 8.63
N ILE A 34 5.90 17.18 8.18
CA ILE A 34 4.75 17.99 7.77
C ILE A 34 3.76 18.14 8.94
N ASN A 35 3.23 19.34 9.08
CA ASN A 35 2.11 19.69 9.92
C ASN A 35 1.11 20.59 9.18
N ALA A 36 -0.06 20.84 9.77
CA ALA A 36 -1.11 21.66 9.14
C ALA A 36 -0.66 23.08 8.76
N THR A 37 0.36 23.65 9.44
CA THR A 37 0.83 25.02 9.19
C THR A 37 1.91 25.11 8.11
N ASN A 38 2.63 24.02 7.83
CA ASN A 38 3.77 24.01 6.92
C ASN A 38 3.57 23.11 5.69
N ALA A 39 2.45 22.39 5.58
CA ALA A 39 2.17 21.46 4.49
C ALA A 39 2.35 22.09 3.11
N ASP A 40 1.79 23.27 2.87
CA ASP A 40 1.94 23.95 1.58
C ASP A 40 3.37 24.41 1.29
N ALA A 41 4.07 24.90 2.32
CA ALA A 41 5.45 25.36 2.20
C ALA A 41 6.41 24.20 1.93
N LEU A 42 6.25 23.09 2.65
CA LEU A 42 7.06 21.88 2.47
C LEU A 42 6.68 21.10 1.21
N ALA A 43 5.42 21.17 0.78
CA ALA A 43 5.03 20.65 -0.52
C ALA A 43 5.79 21.33 -1.66
N ASN A 44 6.16 22.61 -1.53
CA ASN A 44 7.00 23.27 -2.53
C ASN A 44 8.43 22.72 -2.58
N CYS A 45 8.89 21.98 -1.56
CA CYS A 45 10.16 21.29 -1.63
C CYS A 45 10.20 20.23 -2.74
N THR A 46 9.04 19.71 -3.18
CA THR A 46 9.00 18.79 -4.32
C THR A 46 9.30 19.45 -5.66
N PHE A 47 9.33 20.78 -5.74
CA PHE A 47 9.88 21.41 -6.93
C PHE A 47 11.39 21.20 -7.04
N TYR A 48 12.10 21.02 -5.93
CA TYR A 48 13.55 20.84 -5.89
C TYR A 48 13.92 19.35 -5.98
N THR A 49 13.45 18.68 -7.04
CA THR A 49 13.65 17.25 -7.26
C THR A 49 15.03 16.89 -7.79
N TYR A 50 15.83 17.82 -8.30
CA TYR A 50 17.14 17.48 -8.86
C TYR A 50 18.27 17.85 -7.93
N GLN A 51 19.06 16.86 -7.54
CA GLN A 51 20.28 17.05 -6.78
C GLN A 51 21.48 17.06 -7.73
N CYS A 52 22.21 18.17 -7.75
CA CYS A 52 23.34 18.39 -8.64
C CYS A 52 24.64 18.44 -7.85
N HIS A 53 25.63 17.67 -8.32
CA HIS A 53 26.98 17.65 -7.79
C HIS A 53 27.94 18.24 -8.84
N PRO A 54 28.05 19.58 -8.94
CA PRO A 54 28.74 20.25 -10.04
C PRO A 54 30.24 19.89 -10.17
N ASN A 55 30.88 19.37 -9.12
CA ASN A 55 32.30 18.98 -9.09
C ASN A 55 32.52 17.55 -8.56
N GLY A 56 31.56 16.64 -8.78
CA GLY A 56 31.54 15.32 -8.11
C GLY A 56 31.13 15.43 -6.63
N ASN A 57 31.30 14.33 -5.86
CA ASN A 57 30.78 14.20 -4.49
C ASN A 57 31.29 15.23 -3.46
N ASN A 58 32.28 16.06 -3.83
CA ASN A 58 32.91 17.03 -2.94
C ASN A 58 32.42 18.48 -3.18
N GLY A 59 31.53 18.70 -4.14
CA GLY A 59 30.95 20.02 -4.44
C GLY A 59 29.73 20.35 -3.57
N ASN A 60 29.47 21.64 -3.37
CA ASN A 60 28.21 22.09 -2.80
C ASN A 60 27.06 21.58 -3.66
N VAL A 61 26.12 20.89 -3.02
CA VAL A 61 24.91 20.39 -3.67
C VAL A 61 24.06 21.56 -4.13
N THR A 62 23.85 21.67 -5.43
CA THR A 62 22.86 22.59 -6.00
C THR A 62 21.55 21.86 -6.24
N TYR A 63 20.44 22.57 -6.05
CA TYR A 63 19.10 22.03 -6.22
C TYR A 63 18.43 22.75 -7.38
N ALA A 64 17.90 21.99 -8.31
CA ALA A 64 17.25 22.54 -9.49
C ALA A 64 15.79 22.09 -9.57
N THR A 65 14.96 22.96 -10.15
CA THR A 65 13.55 22.70 -10.41
C THR A 65 13.27 22.10 -11.79
N THR A 66 14.27 22.16 -12.67
CA THR A 66 14.23 21.59 -14.02
C THR A 66 15.40 20.64 -14.20
N PRO A 67 15.22 19.47 -14.84
CA PRO A 67 16.28 18.49 -15.04
C PRO A 67 17.48 19.10 -15.77
N PRO A 68 18.62 19.34 -15.09
CA PRO A 68 19.83 19.80 -15.75
C PRO A 68 20.48 18.61 -16.46
N ALA A 69 21.13 18.86 -17.60
CA ALA A 69 21.75 17.81 -18.43
C ALA A 69 22.75 16.91 -17.67
N ASN A 70 23.28 17.37 -16.53
CA ASN A 70 24.30 16.69 -15.74
C ASN A 70 23.84 16.22 -14.35
N CYS A 71 22.52 16.17 -14.07
CA CYS A 71 22.01 15.74 -12.76
C CYS A 71 20.95 14.63 -12.92
N PRO A 72 21.36 13.36 -12.98
CA PRO A 72 20.43 12.24 -13.17
C PRO A 72 19.65 11.89 -11.90
N GLU A 73 20.09 12.37 -10.73
CA GLU A 73 19.52 11.98 -9.44
C GLU A 73 18.27 12.80 -9.11
N THR A 74 17.11 12.15 -9.22
CA THR A 74 15.86 12.68 -8.67
C THR A 74 15.78 12.37 -7.19
N LYS A 75 15.71 13.41 -6.37
CA LYS A 75 15.40 13.33 -4.95
C LYS A 75 13.97 12.82 -4.77
N ILE A 76 13.83 11.80 -3.93
CA ILE A 76 12.54 11.26 -3.52
C ILE A 76 12.37 11.57 -2.04
N PHE A 77 11.25 12.21 -1.69
CA PHE A 77 11.02 12.68 -0.32
C PHE A 77 10.35 11.62 0.54
N SER A 78 10.71 11.61 1.82
CA SER A 78 10.03 10.90 2.88
C SER A 78 9.23 11.91 3.69
N LEU A 79 7.91 11.74 3.77
CA LEU A 79 7.02 12.64 4.48
C LEU A 79 6.59 11.98 5.79
N SER A 80 6.70 12.72 6.89
CA SER A 80 6.30 12.23 8.23
C SER A 80 5.39 13.22 8.94
N PHE A 81 4.25 12.73 9.41
CA PHE A 81 3.30 13.48 10.25
C PHE A 81 3.32 12.84 11.62
N THR A 82 4.22 13.30 12.49
CA THR A 82 4.41 12.71 13.82
C THR A 82 3.83 13.55 14.95
N ASN A 83 3.48 14.81 14.69
CA ASN A 83 2.92 15.68 15.71
C ASN A 83 1.45 15.35 15.96
N PHE A 84 1.17 14.62 17.05
CA PHE A 84 -0.19 14.23 17.47
C PHE A 84 -1.11 15.42 17.80
N SER A 85 -0.56 16.62 18.04
CA SER A 85 -1.36 17.82 18.35
C SER A 85 -1.97 18.48 17.10
N ILE A 86 -1.64 18.00 15.90
CA ILE A 86 -2.26 18.51 14.67
C ILE A 86 -3.73 18.07 14.66
N THR A 87 -4.61 19.04 14.45
CA THR A 87 -6.06 18.85 14.34
C THR A 87 -6.56 19.31 12.98
N GLY A 88 -7.73 18.83 12.57
CA GLY A 88 -8.39 19.27 11.34
C GLY A 88 -7.93 18.52 10.09
N PRO A 89 -8.37 18.96 8.90
CA PRO A 89 -8.02 18.33 7.63
C PRO A 89 -6.59 18.67 7.22
N ILE A 90 -5.89 17.68 6.65
CA ILE A 90 -4.57 17.84 6.05
C ILE A 90 -4.67 17.65 4.55
N VAL A 91 -4.29 18.68 3.79
CA VAL A 91 -4.19 18.61 2.32
C VAL A 91 -2.75 18.87 1.93
N VAL A 92 -2.14 17.95 1.17
CA VAL A 92 -0.76 18.06 0.71
C VAL A 92 -0.74 18.05 -0.82
N PRO A 93 -0.88 19.21 -1.46
CA PRO A 93 -0.90 19.29 -2.91
C PRO A 93 0.50 19.13 -3.51
N ARG A 94 0.58 18.96 -4.83
CA ARG A 94 1.83 18.99 -5.63
C ARG A 94 2.86 17.86 -5.36
N ILE A 95 2.58 16.94 -4.45
CA ILE A 95 3.42 15.75 -4.26
C ILE A 95 3.04 14.71 -5.30
N VAL A 96 3.81 14.55 -6.37
CA VAL A 96 3.53 13.54 -7.42
C VAL A 96 4.19 12.19 -7.12
N LYS A 97 5.39 12.21 -6.52
CA LYS A 97 6.17 11.02 -6.19
C LYS A 97 6.76 11.15 -4.78
N ALA A 98 6.65 10.09 -4.00
CA ALA A 98 7.23 10.00 -2.67
C ALA A 98 7.92 8.64 -2.46
N HIS A 99 8.87 8.59 -1.55
CA HIS A 99 9.51 7.34 -1.15
C HIS A 99 8.65 6.74 -0.06
N ILE A 100 8.56 7.45 1.06
CA ILE A 100 7.78 7.03 2.22
C ILE A 100 6.83 8.16 2.57
N ILE A 101 5.58 7.83 2.86
CA ILE A 101 4.64 8.73 3.51
C ILE A 101 4.16 8.01 4.76
N THR A 102 4.48 8.56 5.92
CA THR A 102 4.07 8.03 7.22
C THR A 102 3.20 9.05 7.92
N ILE A 103 1.93 8.72 8.11
CA ILE A 103 0.96 9.49 8.87
C ILE A 103 0.70 8.75 10.16
N SER A 104 1.28 9.20 11.27
CA SER A 104 1.14 8.50 12.53
C SER A 104 1.25 9.42 13.72
N GLY A 105 0.28 9.37 14.64
CA GLY A 105 0.46 10.04 15.92
C GLY A 105 1.54 9.34 16.76
N ASN A 106 2.59 10.07 17.13
CA ASN A 106 3.61 9.62 18.07
C ASN A 106 3.85 10.73 19.09
N SER A 107 3.75 10.43 20.38
CA SER A 107 4.25 11.36 21.40
C SER A 107 5.63 10.90 21.85
N HIS A 108 6.62 11.78 21.69
CA HIS A 108 7.83 11.66 22.48
C HIS A 108 7.44 11.93 23.94
N TRP A 109 7.37 10.88 24.74
CA TRP A 109 7.30 11.02 26.19
C TRP A 109 8.70 10.75 26.76
N TYR A 110 9.18 11.67 27.58
CA TYR A 110 10.37 11.46 28.40
C TYR A 110 9.89 11.11 29.81
N PRO A 111 9.68 9.83 30.17
CA PRO A 111 9.46 9.44 31.56
C PRO A 111 10.73 9.65 32.37
N ASN A 112 10.90 10.84 32.92
CA ASN A 112 12.04 11.18 33.78
C ASN A 112 13.41 11.09 33.06
N LEU A 113 14.36 11.92 33.48
CA LEU A 113 15.75 11.88 32.99
C LEU A 113 16.53 10.62 33.43
N SER A 114 15.85 9.63 34.00
CA SER A 114 16.43 8.43 34.57
C SER A 114 16.26 7.18 33.71
N ASP A 115 15.35 7.19 32.72
CA ASP A 115 15.23 6.09 31.77
C ASP A 115 16.02 6.41 30.49
N PRO A 116 17.12 5.69 30.20
CA PRO A 116 17.96 5.96 29.03
C PRO A 116 17.28 5.63 27.70
N TYR A 117 16.10 4.99 27.72
CA TYR A 117 15.35 4.67 26.51
C TYR A 117 14.06 5.48 26.43
N PRO A 118 13.87 6.30 25.38
CA PRO A 118 12.58 6.96 25.18
C PRO A 118 11.51 5.89 24.99
N THR A 119 10.54 5.83 25.90
CA THR A 119 9.35 5.00 25.70
C THR A 119 8.42 5.77 24.76
N TYR A 120 8.10 5.13 23.63
CA TYR A 120 7.18 5.70 22.65
C TYR A 120 5.77 5.31 23.03
N GLU A 121 5.04 6.22 23.66
CA GLU A 121 3.59 6.08 23.77
C GLU A 121 2.96 6.53 22.45
N ALA A 122 2.38 5.55 21.74
CA ALA A 122 1.52 5.80 20.59
C ALA A 122 0.34 6.66 21.07
N ARG A 123 0.22 7.87 20.50
CA ARG A 123 -0.95 8.73 20.70
C ARG A 123 -1.71 8.79 19.40
N ASN A 124 -3.02 8.87 19.51
CA ASN A 124 -3.85 9.02 18.34
C ASN A 124 -3.60 10.37 17.69
N LEU A 125 -3.46 10.36 16.38
CA LEU A 125 -3.47 11.55 15.56
C LEU A 125 -4.88 12.15 15.59
N LEU A 126 -4.98 13.46 15.82
CA LEU A 126 -6.24 14.19 15.95
C LEU A 126 -6.75 14.80 14.64
N VAL A 127 -6.26 14.30 13.50
CA VAL A 127 -6.62 14.82 12.18
C VAL A 127 -7.89 14.14 11.69
N ASP A 128 -8.74 14.91 11.00
CA ASP A 128 -10.07 14.44 10.58
C ASP A 128 -10.02 13.81 9.19
N SER A 129 -9.16 14.35 8.32
CA SER A 129 -8.96 13.85 6.96
C SER A 129 -7.53 14.05 6.47
N VAL A 130 -7.11 13.22 5.51
CA VAL A 130 -5.81 13.34 4.84
C VAL A 130 -5.96 13.18 3.33
N ASP A 131 -5.54 14.22 2.60
CA ASP A 131 -5.69 14.31 1.15
C ASP A 131 -4.34 14.54 0.46
N PHE A 132 -4.03 13.66 -0.49
CA PHE A 132 -2.89 13.80 -1.41
C PHE A 132 -3.43 13.82 -2.85
N PRO A 133 -3.97 14.96 -3.32
CA PRO A 133 -4.70 15.04 -4.60
C PRO A 133 -3.82 14.79 -5.83
N ASP A 134 -2.51 14.94 -5.69
CA ASP A 134 -1.55 14.85 -6.80
C ASP A 134 -0.63 13.64 -6.73
N LEU A 135 -0.71 12.81 -5.67
CA LEU A 135 0.18 11.68 -5.47
C LEU A 135 -0.12 10.57 -6.47
N VAL A 136 0.89 10.21 -7.26
CA VAL A 136 0.80 9.17 -8.30
C VAL A 136 1.62 7.94 -7.93
N ASN A 137 2.85 8.14 -7.46
CA ASN A 137 3.79 7.06 -7.18
C ASN A 137 4.31 7.12 -5.75
N VAL A 138 4.27 5.99 -5.04
CA VAL A 138 4.83 5.89 -3.70
C VAL A 138 5.51 4.54 -3.48
N THR A 139 6.59 4.50 -2.68
CA THR A 139 7.17 3.22 -2.25
C THR A 139 6.41 2.66 -1.06
N VAL A 140 6.28 3.45 0.00
CA VAL A 140 5.53 3.10 1.21
C VAL A 140 4.55 4.21 1.55
N LEU A 141 3.27 3.86 1.72
CA LEU A 141 2.26 4.74 2.28
C LEU A 141 1.70 4.06 3.53
N SER A 142 1.91 4.69 4.68
CA SER A 142 1.51 4.15 5.98
C SER A 142 0.68 5.16 6.76
N VAL A 143 -0.48 4.74 7.24
CA VAL A 143 -1.37 5.49 8.13
C VAL A 143 -1.58 4.64 9.37
N LYS A 144 -1.11 5.09 10.53
CA LYS A 144 -1.20 4.35 11.81
C LYS A 144 -1.64 5.26 12.94
N ASN A 145 -2.20 4.70 14.00
CA ASN A 145 -2.63 5.45 15.18
C ASN A 145 -3.48 6.68 14.80
N ALA A 146 -4.38 6.55 13.82
CA ALA A 146 -5.11 7.65 13.22
C ALA A 146 -6.62 7.54 13.49
N GLN A 147 -6.99 7.35 14.75
CA GLN A 147 -8.35 7.00 15.17
C GLN A 147 -9.41 8.07 14.87
N ASN A 148 -9.04 9.32 14.63
CA ASN A 148 -10.00 10.36 14.29
C ASN A 148 -10.20 10.53 12.77
N VAL A 149 -9.41 9.83 11.95
CA VAL A 149 -9.47 9.97 10.50
C VAL A 149 -10.76 9.35 9.97
N ALA A 150 -11.63 10.21 9.45
CA ALA A 150 -12.88 9.82 8.81
C ALA A 150 -12.76 9.78 7.27
N SER A 151 -11.68 10.34 6.70
CA SER A 151 -11.47 10.37 5.25
C SER A 151 -10.00 10.29 4.86
N LEU A 152 -9.69 9.43 3.89
CA LEU A 152 -8.38 9.28 3.26
C LEU A 152 -8.56 9.39 1.74
N ASN A 153 -7.90 10.36 1.10
CA ASN A 153 -8.07 10.60 -0.32
C ASN A 153 -6.76 10.57 -1.10
N PHE A 154 -6.65 9.59 -2.00
CA PHE A 154 -5.48 9.32 -2.83
C PHE A 154 -5.89 9.11 -4.30
N PRO A 155 -6.57 10.09 -4.93
CA PRO A 155 -7.34 9.84 -6.15
C PRO A 155 -6.47 9.50 -7.37
N LYS A 156 -5.21 9.93 -7.38
CA LYS A 156 -4.28 9.73 -8.48
C LYS A 156 -3.22 8.66 -8.21
N VAL A 157 -3.24 7.98 -7.06
CA VAL A 157 -2.22 6.98 -6.74
C VAL A 157 -2.37 5.80 -7.70
N GLU A 158 -1.35 5.58 -8.51
CA GLU A 158 -1.30 4.52 -9.53
C GLU A 158 -0.44 3.35 -9.10
N ASN A 159 0.66 3.62 -8.38
CA ASN A 159 1.68 2.63 -8.05
C ASN A 159 2.15 2.72 -6.59
N VAL A 160 2.01 1.60 -5.87
CA VAL A 160 2.58 1.37 -4.54
C VAL A 160 3.60 0.24 -4.63
N SER A 161 4.88 0.62 -4.78
CA SER A 161 5.93 -0.35 -5.13
C SER A 161 6.39 -1.27 -3.99
N ALA A 162 6.11 -0.93 -2.72
CA ALA A 162 6.42 -1.77 -1.58
C ALA A 162 5.20 -2.06 -0.69
N LEU A 163 4.62 -1.05 -0.05
CA LEU A 163 3.61 -1.25 0.99
C LEU A 163 2.59 -0.10 1.07
N LEU A 164 1.30 -0.46 1.06
CA LEU A 164 0.21 0.36 1.57
C LEU A 164 -0.24 -0.27 2.90
N ASP A 165 -0.12 0.47 3.99
CA ASP A 165 -0.42 0.00 5.34
C ASP A 165 -1.33 1.00 6.05
N ILE A 166 -2.62 0.65 6.20
CA ILE A 166 -3.63 1.50 6.83
C ILE A 166 -4.14 0.77 8.07
N ASP A 167 -3.89 1.34 9.25
CA ASP A 167 -4.38 0.85 10.53
C ASP A 167 -5.27 1.91 11.19
N LEU A 168 -6.57 1.61 11.19
CA LEU A 168 -7.68 2.41 11.72
C LEU A 168 -8.54 1.59 12.70
N LEU A 169 -7.95 0.62 13.41
CA LEU A 169 -8.69 -0.35 14.27
C LEU A 169 -9.64 0.27 15.31
N ALA A 170 -9.33 1.47 15.81
CA ALA A 170 -10.15 2.19 16.78
C ALA A 170 -10.77 3.48 16.20
N GLY A 171 -10.79 3.61 14.87
CA GLY A 171 -11.39 4.75 14.19
C GLY A 171 -12.88 4.60 13.88
N PRO A 172 -13.52 5.66 13.34
CA PRO A 172 -14.87 5.58 12.83
C PRO A 172 -14.96 4.62 11.64
N ALA A 173 -16.19 4.25 11.29
CA ALA A 173 -16.42 3.49 10.08
C ALA A 173 -16.03 4.32 8.84
N ILE A 174 -15.30 3.73 7.90
CA ILE A 174 -14.75 4.43 6.74
C ILE A 174 -14.93 3.63 5.46
N SER A 175 -15.14 4.35 4.35
CA SER A 175 -15.09 3.82 2.99
C SER A 175 -13.80 4.27 2.33
N LEU A 176 -13.03 3.33 1.79
CA LEU A 176 -11.75 3.59 1.13
C LEU A 176 -11.87 3.31 -0.37
N SER A 177 -11.36 4.22 -1.18
CA SER A 177 -11.34 4.06 -2.64
C SER A 177 -10.01 4.52 -3.20
N PHE A 178 -9.41 3.68 -4.05
CA PHE A 178 -8.17 3.98 -4.78
C PHE A 178 -8.42 3.88 -6.27
N PRO A 179 -9.10 4.87 -6.88
CA PRO A 179 -9.66 4.76 -8.22
C PRO A 179 -8.62 4.62 -9.33
N SER A 180 -7.38 5.03 -9.07
CA SER A 180 -6.27 4.96 -10.02
C SER A 180 -5.26 3.86 -9.73
N LEU A 181 -5.40 3.11 -8.62
CA LEU A 181 -4.36 2.17 -8.18
C LEU A 181 -4.32 0.95 -9.09
N ARG A 182 -3.25 0.84 -9.90
CA ARG A 182 -3.04 -0.22 -10.89
C ARG A 182 -2.09 -1.30 -10.37
N ASP A 183 -1.03 -0.88 -9.70
CA ASP A 183 0.04 -1.76 -9.27
C ASP A 183 0.31 -1.55 -7.77
N ALA A 184 0.20 -2.60 -6.97
CA ALA A 184 0.48 -2.55 -5.56
C ALA A 184 1.20 -3.80 -5.09
N ARG A 185 2.40 -3.69 -4.53
CA ARG A 185 3.10 -4.89 -4.05
C ARG A 185 2.34 -5.50 -2.86
N THR A 186 2.23 -4.78 -1.76
CA THR A 186 1.55 -5.27 -0.55
C THR A 186 0.51 -4.25 -0.08
N LEU A 187 -0.72 -4.71 0.12
CA LEU A 187 -1.82 -3.97 0.72
C LEU A 187 -2.17 -4.59 2.06
N ILE A 188 -2.09 -3.81 3.13
CA ILE A 188 -2.51 -4.18 4.48
C ILE A 188 -3.48 -3.10 4.95
N ILE A 189 -4.72 -3.50 5.23
CA ILE A 189 -5.78 -2.58 5.66
C ILE A 189 -6.49 -3.19 6.86
N GLU A 190 -6.45 -2.46 7.97
CA GLU A 190 -7.05 -2.85 9.24
C GLU A 190 -7.93 -1.70 9.74
N GLY A 191 -9.15 -2.00 10.20
CA GLY A 191 -10.05 -0.96 10.70
C GLY A 191 -11.53 -1.29 10.61
N LYS A 192 -12.38 -0.31 10.92
CA LYS A 192 -13.82 -0.41 10.66
C LYS A 192 -14.11 -0.01 9.21
N ILE A 193 -13.90 -0.93 8.26
CA ILE A 193 -14.03 -0.67 6.82
C ILE A 193 -15.39 -1.14 6.33
N ASP A 194 -16.22 -0.22 5.85
CA ASP A 194 -17.56 -0.52 5.32
C ASP A 194 -17.55 -0.75 3.81
N ALA A 195 -16.66 -0.08 3.10
CA ALA A 195 -16.46 -0.26 1.66
C ALA A 195 -14.99 -0.10 1.28
N LEU A 196 -14.54 -0.91 0.33
CA LEU A 196 -13.19 -0.88 -0.20
C LEU A 196 -13.21 -1.16 -1.70
N ASP A 197 -12.64 -0.25 -2.50
CA ASP A 197 -12.64 -0.37 -3.95
C ASP A 197 -11.27 -0.06 -4.61
N PHE A 198 -10.88 -0.94 -5.54
CA PHE A 198 -9.68 -0.87 -6.37
C PHE A 198 -10.02 -1.10 -7.86
N PRO A 199 -10.79 -0.22 -8.51
CA PRO A 199 -11.49 -0.53 -9.76
C PRO A 199 -10.56 -0.84 -10.94
N VAL A 200 -9.31 -0.38 -10.90
CA VAL A 200 -8.30 -0.57 -11.96
C VAL A 200 -7.08 -1.38 -11.51
N LEU A 201 -7.16 -2.07 -10.36
CA LEU A 201 -6.06 -2.89 -9.85
C LEU A 201 -5.77 -4.04 -10.80
N ASN A 202 -4.55 -4.01 -11.35
CA ASN A 202 -4.08 -4.95 -12.35
C ASN A 202 -3.06 -5.93 -11.78
N SER A 203 -2.28 -5.53 -10.78
CA SER A 203 -1.22 -6.37 -10.21
C SER A 203 -1.10 -6.18 -8.71
N ALA A 204 -1.06 -7.29 -7.96
CA ALA A 204 -0.66 -7.27 -6.57
C ALA A 204 0.09 -8.52 -6.12
N LYS A 205 1.01 -8.37 -5.14
CA LYS A 205 1.64 -9.53 -4.49
C LYS A 205 0.78 -10.06 -3.35
N THR A 206 0.34 -9.17 -2.47
CA THR A 206 -0.44 -9.54 -1.29
C THR A 206 -1.48 -8.48 -0.97
N VAL A 207 -2.70 -8.92 -0.68
CA VAL A 207 -3.78 -8.09 -0.14
C VAL A 207 -4.30 -8.74 1.13
N SER A 208 -4.16 -8.05 2.25
CA SER A 208 -4.62 -8.47 3.56
C SER A 208 -5.55 -7.41 4.13
N ILE A 209 -6.80 -7.79 4.37
CA ILE A 209 -7.83 -6.91 4.92
C ILE A 209 -8.39 -7.55 6.18
N THR A 210 -8.33 -6.82 7.29
CA THR A 210 -8.96 -7.19 8.55
C THR A 210 -9.92 -6.09 8.93
N THR A 211 -11.22 -6.36 8.89
CA THR A 211 -12.24 -5.34 9.10
C THR A 211 -13.24 -5.70 10.19
N THR A 212 -13.60 -4.71 11.00
CA THR A 212 -14.76 -4.76 11.92
C THR A 212 -16.00 -4.10 11.31
N GLY A 213 -15.90 -3.52 10.11
CA GLY A 213 -17.01 -2.88 9.41
C GLY A 213 -17.83 -3.85 8.54
N ASP A 214 -18.73 -3.26 7.75
CA ASP A 214 -19.75 -3.99 6.97
C ASP A 214 -19.25 -4.54 5.62
N LEU A 215 -17.93 -4.51 5.36
CA LEU A 215 -17.35 -5.01 4.10
C LEU A 215 -17.71 -6.49 3.85
N ASP A 216 -18.35 -6.75 2.71
CA ASP A 216 -18.59 -8.10 2.20
C ASP A 216 -17.30 -8.67 1.60
N CYS A 217 -16.59 -9.48 2.39
CA CYS A 217 -15.31 -10.06 1.98
C CYS A 217 -15.45 -11.04 0.81
N GLU A 218 -16.59 -11.71 0.65
CA GLU A 218 -16.82 -12.65 -0.46
C GLU A 218 -17.03 -11.88 -1.78
N ALA A 219 -17.88 -10.85 -1.75
CA ALA A 219 -18.08 -9.97 -2.91
C ALA A 219 -16.78 -9.24 -3.28
N PHE A 220 -16.04 -8.75 -2.29
CA PHE A 220 -14.72 -8.13 -2.49
C PHE A 220 -13.76 -9.10 -3.19
N ALA A 221 -13.59 -10.31 -2.66
CA ALA A 221 -12.69 -11.29 -3.24
C ALA A 221 -13.11 -11.69 -4.67
N ALA A 222 -14.40 -11.91 -4.91
CA ALA A 222 -14.93 -12.23 -6.24
C ALA A 222 -14.66 -11.11 -7.26
N ALA A 223 -14.67 -9.84 -6.82
CA ALA A 223 -14.42 -8.69 -7.69
C ALA A 223 -12.96 -8.59 -8.17
N TYR A 224 -11.98 -9.01 -7.36
CA TYR A 224 -10.55 -8.77 -7.64
C TYR A 224 -9.71 -10.03 -7.88
N VAL A 225 -10.05 -11.18 -7.30
CA VAL A 225 -9.18 -12.38 -7.35
C VAL A 225 -8.84 -12.81 -8.78
N ASN A 226 -9.81 -12.73 -9.70
CA ASN A 226 -9.65 -13.13 -11.11
C ASN A 226 -9.19 -11.99 -12.04
N LYS A 227 -9.27 -10.73 -11.58
CA LYS A 227 -8.90 -9.56 -12.40
C LYS A 227 -7.46 -9.10 -12.13
N THR A 228 -6.98 -9.33 -10.92
CA THR A 228 -5.63 -8.97 -10.50
C THR A 228 -4.65 -10.06 -10.91
N LYS A 229 -3.48 -9.67 -11.41
CA LYS A 229 -2.34 -10.55 -11.61
C LYS A 229 -1.63 -10.75 -10.28
N TRP A 230 -1.41 -12.01 -9.94
CA TRP A 230 -0.72 -12.40 -8.71
C TRP A 230 0.55 -13.17 -9.07
N PRO A 231 1.69 -12.88 -8.43
CA PRO A 231 2.88 -13.68 -8.60
C PRO A 231 2.61 -15.10 -8.08
N THR A 232 2.82 -16.10 -8.93
CA THR A 232 2.72 -17.52 -8.59
C THR A 232 4.10 -18.04 -8.16
N GLY A 233 4.12 -19.08 -7.33
CA GLY A 233 5.35 -19.82 -7.02
C GLY A 233 6.21 -19.26 -5.89
N ASP A 234 5.70 -18.33 -5.07
CA ASP A 234 6.35 -17.97 -3.81
C ASP A 234 5.86 -18.91 -2.68
N PRO A 235 6.66 -19.91 -2.27
CA PRO A 235 6.24 -20.92 -1.29
C PRO A 235 5.96 -20.31 0.09
N ASP A 236 6.48 -19.13 0.38
CA ASP A 236 6.32 -18.44 1.66
C ASP A 236 5.00 -17.65 1.75
N MET A 237 4.21 -17.59 0.67
CA MET A 237 2.94 -16.87 0.62
C MET A 237 1.78 -17.79 0.19
N PRO A 238 1.18 -18.55 1.13
CA PRO A 238 0.12 -19.49 0.80
C PRO A 238 -1.18 -18.82 0.29
N HIS A 239 -1.36 -17.53 0.56
CA HIS A 239 -2.54 -16.76 0.13
C HIS A 239 -2.13 -15.38 -0.36
N SER A 240 -2.53 -15.04 -1.59
CA SER A 240 -2.29 -13.70 -2.16
C SER A 240 -3.37 -12.70 -1.76
N LEU A 241 -4.58 -13.18 -1.46
CA LEU A 241 -5.70 -12.38 -0.95
C LEU A 241 -6.26 -13.01 0.33
N SER A 242 -6.32 -12.21 1.39
CA SER A 242 -6.96 -12.53 2.67
C SER A 242 -7.89 -11.39 3.04
N CYS A 243 -9.17 -11.68 3.24
CA CYS A 243 -10.15 -10.73 3.77
C CYS A 243 -10.89 -11.39 4.93
N ILE A 244 -10.85 -10.73 6.09
CA ILE A 244 -11.45 -11.20 7.33
C ILE A 244 -12.36 -10.09 7.84
N SER A 245 -13.67 -10.31 7.78
CA SER A 245 -14.62 -9.48 8.51
C SER A 245 -14.92 -10.13 9.87
N THR A 246 -14.76 -9.38 10.97
CA THR A 246 -15.03 -9.87 12.32
C THR A 246 -16.49 -9.68 12.74
N GLU A 247 -17.15 -8.64 12.22
CA GLU A 247 -18.56 -8.33 12.49
C GLU A 247 -19.47 -8.61 11.28
N GLY A 248 -18.92 -8.59 10.06
CA GLY A 248 -19.64 -8.80 8.81
C GLY A 248 -19.61 -10.24 8.28
N LYS A 249 -20.02 -10.38 7.01
CA LYS A 249 -20.19 -11.68 6.34
C LYS A 249 -18.88 -12.15 5.72
N GLY A 250 -18.29 -13.16 6.33
CA GLY A 250 -17.33 -14.04 5.65
C GLY A 250 -15.87 -13.82 6.03
N ARG A 251 -15.14 -14.93 5.93
CA ARG A 251 -13.68 -14.98 6.01
C ARG A 251 -13.21 -15.72 4.78
N ILE A 252 -12.39 -15.08 3.97
CA ILE A 252 -11.85 -15.69 2.77
C ILE A 252 -10.34 -15.55 2.74
N LYS A 253 -9.69 -16.68 2.49
CA LYS A 253 -8.26 -16.76 2.18
C LYS A 253 -8.18 -17.51 0.87
N THR A 254 -7.67 -16.86 -0.17
CA THR A 254 -7.59 -17.47 -1.49
C THR A 254 -6.23 -17.20 -2.12
N HIS A 255 -5.76 -18.20 -2.83
CA HIS A 255 -4.72 -18.05 -3.82
C HIS A 255 -5.40 -18.23 -5.17
N PRO A 256 -5.28 -17.26 -6.08
CA PRO A 256 -5.76 -17.46 -7.44
C PRO A 256 -4.97 -18.61 -8.04
N VAL A 257 -5.67 -19.67 -8.41
CA VAL A 257 -5.10 -20.72 -9.23
C VAL A 257 -4.90 -20.08 -10.61
N PRO A 258 -3.67 -19.98 -11.15
CA PRO A 258 -3.50 -19.52 -12.53
C PRO A 258 -4.42 -20.35 -13.41
N ALA A 259 -5.19 -19.70 -14.28
CA ALA A 259 -5.92 -20.40 -15.31
C ALA A 259 -4.87 -21.25 -16.03
N ASN A 260 -4.95 -22.57 -15.85
CA ASN A 260 -4.03 -23.49 -16.48
C ASN A 260 -4.10 -23.15 -17.97
N ASP A 261 -3.00 -22.67 -18.54
CA ASP A 261 -2.89 -22.52 -19.98
C ASP A 261 -3.25 -23.90 -20.50
N THR A 262 -4.46 -24.02 -21.04
CA THR A 262 -4.89 -25.23 -21.71
C THR A 262 -4.10 -25.21 -23.00
N GLU A 263 -2.83 -25.62 -22.91
CA GLU A 263 -2.13 -26.13 -24.05
C GLU A 263 -3.02 -27.26 -24.57
N ASP A 264 -3.74 -26.91 -25.63
CA ASP A 264 -4.26 -27.84 -26.61
C ASP A 264 -3.11 -28.81 -26.95
N ILE A 265 -3.02 -29.91 -26.20
CA ILE A 265 -2.45 -31.14 -26.72
C ILE A 265 -3.45 -31.56 -27.81
N LYS A 266 -3.28 -30.99 -28.99
CA LYS A 266 -3.74 -31.60 -30.23
C LYS A 266 -2.97 -32.91 -30.33
N ASP A 267 -3.55 -33.93 -29.73
CA ASP A 267 -3.23 -35.32 -30.02
C ASP A 267 -3.62 -35.56 -31.48
N THR A 268 -2.69 -35.24 -32.38
CA THR A 268 -2.77 -35.62 -33.78
C THR A 268 -2.71 -37.14 -33.82
N GLY A 269 -3.87 -37.72 -34.13
CA GLY A 269 -4.12 -39.14 -34.08
C GLY A 269 -3.06 -39.99 -34.77
N ASN A 270 -2.88 -41.17 -34.20
CA ASN A 270 -2.31 -42.31 -34.89
C ASN A 270 -3.30 -43.48 -34.77
N THR A 271 -4.24 -43.54 -35.70
CA THR A 271 -5.02 -44.72 -36.01
C THR A 271 -4.17 -45.70 -36.82
N ASN A 272 -3.87 -46.86 -36.24
CA ASN A 272 -3.59 -48.13 -36.91
C ASN A 272 -4.13 -49.20 -35.94
N ASP A 273 -5.35 -49.69 -36.11
CA ASP A 273 -5.81 -50.75 -37.02
C ASP A 273 -5.35 -52.16 -36.63
N THR A 274 -6.31 -53.07 -36.76
CA THR A 274 -6.28 -54.55 -36.81
C THR A 274 -6.21 -55.39 -35.52
N GLY A 275 -7.37 -55.98 -35.20
CA GLY A 275 -7.50 -57.44 -35.12
C GLY A 275 -7.36 -58.12 -33.75
N ASN A 276 -8.45 -58.75 -33.31
CA ASN A 276 -8.58 -60.22 -33.19
C ASN A 276 -9.19 -60.73 -31.86
N THR A 277 -10.38 -61.35 -32.02
CA THR A 277 -10.95 -62.57 -31.38
C THR A 277 -10.85 -62.87 -29.88
N ASN A 278 -12.03 -63.12 -29.30
CA ASN A 278 -12.43 -64.27 -28.47
C ASN A 278 -11.31 -65.16 -27.87
N ASP A 279 -11.28 -65.32 -26.55
CA ASP A 279 -11.86 -66.47 -25.82
C ASP A 279 -11.37 -66.54 -24.36
N THR A 280 -12.35 -66.74 -23.46
CA THR A 280 -12.46 -67.79 -22.43
C THR A 280 -11.30 -68.11 -21.47
N GLU A 281 -11.64 -68.06 -20.17
CA GLU A 281 -11.09 -68.79 -18.99
C GLU A 281 -9.56 -68.89 -18.82
N ASN A 282 -9.03 -68.51 -17.64
CA ASN A 282 -8.96 -69.42 -16.49
C ASN A 282 -8.07 -68.86 -15.36
N THR A 283 -8.56 -69.06 -14.13
CA THR A 283 -7.86 -69.34 -12.85
C THR A 283 -6.52 -68.71 -12.47
N ASN A 284 -6.56 -68.23 -11.23
CA ASN A 284 -5.61 -68.45 -10.14
C ASN A 284 -4.31 -67.63 -10.07
N ASP A 285 -4.32 -66.82 -9.00
CA ASP A 285 -3.44 -66.94 -7.84
C ASP A 285 -2.41 -65.82 -7.61
N THR A 286 -2.66 -65.19 -6.47
CA THR A 286 -1.73 -64.71 -5.44
C THR A 286 -1.02 -63.36 -5.55
N ASN A 287 -1.09 -62.69 -4.39
CA ASN A 287 -0.22 -61.65 -3.85
C ASN A 287 -0.49 -60.23 -4.37
N ASP A 288 -0.60 -59.19 -3.55
CA ASP A 288 -0.51 -59.07 -2.10
C ASP A 288 -0.96 -57.65 -1.74
N THR A 289 -1.57 -57.53 -0.57
CA THR A 289 -1.53 -56.38 0.35
C THR A 289 -2.16 -55.02 0.01
N ASN A 290 -2.96 -54.59 0.99
CA ASN A 290 -3.26 -53.22 1.44
C ASN A 290 -4.49 -52.50 0.86
N ASP A 291 -5.66 -52.90 1.39
CA ASP A 291 -6.35 -52.17 2.48
C ASP A 291 -5.66 -50.88 2.98
N THR A 292 -6.31 -49.83 3.45
CA THR A 292 -7.71 -49.40 3.61
C THR A 292 -7.59 -48.12 4.45
N SER A 293 -8.52 -47.18 4.26
CA SER A 293 -8.86 -46.09 5.19
C SER A 293 -7.81 -44.99 5.42
N GLY A 294 -8.17 -43.76 5.71
CA GLY A 294 -9.49 -43.23 5.98
C GLY A 294 -9.37 -41.77 6.44
N SER A 295 -10.44 -41.03 6.16
CA SER A 295 -11.11 -40.10 7.08
C SER A 295 -10.28 -39.57 8.26
N SER A 296 -9.98 -38.27 8.25
CA SER A 296 -9.86 -37.49 9.48
C SER A 296 -10.75 -36.26 9.41
N VAL A 297 -11.94 -36.45 9.97
CA VAL A 297 -12.77 -35.41 10.58
C VAL A 297 -11.95 -34.82 11.73
N VAL A 298 -11.69 -33.51 11.72
CA VAL A 298 -11.21 -32.80 12.91
C VAL A 298 -12.14 -31.63 13.16
N SER A 299 -12.75 -31.66 14.33
CA SER A 299 -13.70 -30.69 14.83
C SER A 299 -13.28 -30.30 16.25
N TRP A 300 -13.54 -29.04 16.61
CA TRP A 300 -13.56 -28.39 17.93
C TRP A 300 -12.19 -27.80 18.34
N PHE A 301 -12.11 -26.54 18.79
CA PHE A 301 -12.78 -26.00 19.99
C PHE A 301 -13.39 -24.59 19.80
N ARG A 302 -14.62 -24.43 20.31
CA ARG A 302 -15.12 -23.14 20.82
C ARG A 302 -14.60 -22.97 22.24
N ALA A 303 -13.98 -21.82 22.52
CA ALA A 303 -13.71 -21.37 23.87
C ALA A 303 -14.59 -20.14 24.14
N ASP A 304 -15.65 -20.34 24.92
CA ASP A 304 -16.38 -19.26 25.57
C ASP A 304 -15.47 -18.66 26.65
N LEU A 305 -15.03 -17.41 26.45
CA LEU A 305 -14.24 -16.67 27.44
C LEU A 305 -15.19 -15.77 28.25
N LEU A 306 -15.51 -16.22 29.46
CA LEU A 306 -16.23 -15.46 30.48
C LEU A 306 -15.39 -14.28 30.97
N PHE A 307 -15.96 -13.07 30.86
CA PHE A 307 -15.47 -11.85 31.50
C PHE A 307 -15.58 -11.97 33.03
N LEU A 308 -14.45 -11.93 33.74
CA LEU A 308 -14.41 -11.69 35.18
C LEU A 308 -13.95 -10.24 35.41
N VAL A 309 -14.90 -9.37 35.74
CA VAL A 309 -14.64 -8.00 36.20
C VAL A 309 -14.19 -8.07 37.67
N VAL A 310 -12.94 -7.75 37.94
CA VAL A 310 -12.44 -7.50 39.31
C VAL A 310 -12.41 -5.99 39.53
N LEU A 311 -13.39 -5.49 40.29
CA LEU A 311 -13.37 -4.16 40.89
C LEU A 311 -12.43 -4.18 42.10
N VAL A 312 -11.26 -3.55 41.99
CA VAL A 312 -10.46 -3.17 43.16
C VAL A 312 -10.67 -1.68 43.41
N GLY A 313 -11.52 -1.38 44.39
CA GLY A 313 -11.66 -0.05 44.95
C GLY A 313 -10.46 0.28 45.85
N GLY A 314 -9.74 1.34 45.51
CA GLY A 314 -8.71 1.94 46.36
C GLY A 314 -9.18 3.30 46.86
N ALA A 315 -9.72 3.33 48.08
CA ALA A 315 -9.93 4.56 48.83
C ALA A 315 -8.57 5.12 49.27
N SER A 316 -8.27 6.37 48.93
CA SER A 316 -7.21 7.13 49.59
C SER A 316 -7.84 8.13 50.56
N LEU A 317 -7.59 7.85 51.83
CA LEU A 317 -7.99 8.59 53.00
C LEU A 317 -7.11 9.84 53.14
N VAL A 318 -7.77 10.96 53.42
CA VAL A 318 -7.18 12.22 53.85
C VAL A 318 -6.69 12.08 55.30
N VAL A 319 -5.41 12.39 55.54
CA VAL A 319 -4.91 13.01 56.79
C VAL A 319 -3.79 13.97 56.42
#